data_AF-A0A522AX29-F1
#
_entry.id   AF-A0A522AX29-F1
#
_cell.length_a   1.000
_cell.length_b   1.000
_cell.length_c   1.000
_cell.angle_alpha   90.00
_cell.angle_beta   90.00
_cell.angle_gamma   90.00
#
_symmetry.space_group_name_H-M   'P 1'
#
loop_
_entity.id
_entity.type
_entity.pdbx_description
1 polymer ?
#
loop_
_entity_poly.entity_id
_entity_poly.type
_entity_poly.pdbx_seq_one_letter_code
_entity_poly.pdbx_strand_id
1 'polypeptide(L)'
;MDMLLGAAVFGTVGAAIGYYWGGGASIALATAVGITLGFLIGLLGGRRFFISIVCGALLGGGLAGLVAGMESVPLGAASGGAIGGFLGVQMGMLVELWKQSRQPQPAESSPSEGEHPQ
;
A
#
# COMPACT_ATOMS: atom_id res chain seq x y z
N MET A 1 -6.53 6.71 -11.74
CA MET A 1 -5.24 7.44 -11.68
C MET A 1 -4.22 6.67 -10.86
N ASP A 2 -4.59 6.15 -9.68
CA ASP A 2 -3.68 5.42 -8.78
C ASP A 2 -3.03 4.19 -9.43
N MET A 3 -3.76 3.50 -10.29
CA MET A 3 -3.28 2.30 -10.99
C MET A 3 -2.22 2.59 -12.06
N LEU A 4 -2.37 3.69 -12.81
CA LEU A 4 -1.35 4.15 -13.75
C LEU A 4 -0.08 4.57 -13.01
N LEU A 5 -0.23 5.20 -11.85
CA LEU A 5 0.90 5.65 -11.04
C LEU A 5 1.67 4.47 -10.45
N GLY A 6 0.97 3.45 -9.93
CA GLY A 6 1.58 2.21 -9.45
C GLY A 6 2.31 1.44 -10.56
N ALA A 7 1.68 1.29 -11.73
CA ALA A 7 2.29 0.66 -12.90
C ALA A 7 3.51 1.43 -13.43
N ALA A 8 3.44 2.76 -13.46
CA ALA A 8 4.57 3.61 -13.88
C ALA A 8 5.75 3.54 -12.90
N VAL A 9 5.48 3.62 -11.59
CA VAL A 9 6.53 3.56 -10.56
C VAL A 9 7.18 2.18 -10.51
N PHE A 10 6.41 1.10 -10.42
CA PHE A 10 7.01 -0.23 -10.41
C PHE A 10 7.62 -0.63 -11.76
N GLY A 11 7.06 -0.16 -12.88
CA GLY A 11 7.65 -0.37 -14.21
C GLY A 11 8.99 0.32 -14.36
N THR A 12 9.13 1.57 -13.90
CA THR A 12 10.42 2.29 -13.93
C THR A 12 11.46 1.66 -13.00
N VAL A 13 11.06 1.22 -11.80
CA VAL A 13 11.95 0.47 -10.90
C VAL A 13 12.38 -0.86 -11.52
N GLY A 14 11.46 -1.62 -12.13
CA GLY A 14 11.77 -2.87 -12.85
C GLY A 14 12.73 -2.65 -14.01
N ALA A 15 12.55 -1.59 -14.79
CA ALA A 15 13.45 -1.20 -15.87
C ALA A 15 14.86 -0.87 -15.36
N ALA A 16 14.95 -0.13 -14.24
CA ALA A 16 16.23 0.21 -13.61
C ALA A 16 16.96 -1.04 -13.09
N ILE A 17 16.25 -2.00 -12.49
CA ILE A 17 16.83 -3.28 -12.05
C ILE A 17 17.36 -4.08 -13.24
N GLY A 18 16.56 -4.19 -14.31
CA GLY A 18 16.98 -4.91 -15.51
C GLY A 18 18.19 -4.26 -16.20
N TYR A 19 18.31 -2.94 -16.13
CA TYR A 19 19.47 -2.21 -16.64
C TYR A 19 20.75 -2.55 -15.87
N TYR A 20 20.67 -2.59 -14.53
CA TYR A 20 21.79 -2.97 -13.66
C TYR A 20 22.25 -4.43 -13.86
N TRP A 21 21.37 -5.33 -14.28
CA TRP A 21 21.71 -6.74 -14.54
C TRP A 21 22.35 -6.96 -15.94
N GLY A 22 22.47 -5.92 -16.77
CA GLY A 22 23.37 -5.93 -17.93
C GLY A 22 22.90 -6.67 -19.19
N GLY A 23 21.61 -6.92 -19.38
CA GLY A 23 21.07 -7.59 -20.58
C GLY A 23 19.85 -6.89 -21.18
N GLY A 24 19.81 -6.68 -22.49
CA GLY A 24 18.64 -6.08 -23.16
C GLY A 24 17.35 -6.88 -22.95
N ALA A 25 17.45 -8.21 -22.86
CA ALA A 25 16.33 -9.10 -22.55
C ALA A 25 15.89 -9.04 -21.07
N SER A 26 16.80 -8.80 -20.13
CA SER A 26 16.48 -8.69 -18.70
C SER A 26 15.80 -7.36 -18.37
N ILE A 27 16.10 -6.28 -19.12
CA ILE A 27 15.36 -5.00 -19.04
C ILE A 27 13.89 -5.22 -19.35
N ALA A 28 13.58 -5.83 -20.51
CA ALA A 28 12.19 -6.05 -20.92
C ALA A 28 11.43 -6.93 -19.92
N LEU A 29 12.05 -8.02 -19.45
CA LEU A 29 11.45 -8.94 -18.49
C LEU A 29 11.21 -8.28 -17.12
N ALA A 30 12.21 -7.60 -16.56
CA ALA A 30 12.09 -6.95 -15.26
C ALA A 30 11.09 -5.77 -15.31
N THR A 31 11.04 -5.04 -16.42
CA THR A 31 10.04 -3.99 -16.66
C THR A 31 8.64 -4.58 -16.74
N ALA A 32 8.45 -5.68 -17.49
CA ALA A 32 7.15 -6.34 -17.60
C ALA A 32 6.66 -6.87 -16.25
N VAL A 33 7.55 -7.48 -15.46
CA VAL A 33 7.26 -7.94 -14.10
C VAL A 33 6.90 -6.77 -13.18
N GLY A 34 7.67 -5.68 -13.24
CA GLY A 34 7.40 -4.44 -12.51
C GLY A 34 6.03 -3.86 -12.84
N ILE A 35 5.73 -3.65 -14.13
CA ILE A 35 4.44 -3.15 -14.59
C ILE A 35 3.30 -4.06 -14.12
N THR A 36 3.45 -5.38 -14.27
CA THR A 36 2.42 -6.36 -13.89
C THR A 36 2.14 -6.31 -12.38
N LEU A 37 3.18 -6.27 -11.55
CA LEU A 37 3.05 -6.14 -10.09
C LEU A 37 2.45 -4.80 -9.68
N GLY A 38 2.92 -3.70 -10.27
CA GLY A 38 2.38 -2.35 -10.03
C GLY A 38 0.91 -2.23 -10.42
N PHE A 39 0.52 -2.89 -11.51
CA PHE A 39 -0.86 -2.99 -11.96
C PHE A 39 -1.71 -3.84 -11.01
N LEU A 40 -1.22 -5.01 -10.55
CA LEU A 40 -1.90 -5.87 -9.57
C LEU A 40 -2.15 -5.13 -8.25
N ILE A 41 -1.15 -4.42 -7.74
CA ILE A 41 -1.24 -3.65 -6.49
C ILE A 41 -2.20 -2.46 -6.67
N GLY A 42 -2.20 -1.82 -7.85
CA GLY A 42 -3.15 -0.78 -8.21
C GLY A 42 -4.59 -1.27 -8.31
N LEU A 43 -4.80 -2.51 -8.75
CA LEU A 43 -6.11 -3.19 -8.81
C LEU A 43 -6.66 -3.50 -7.42
N LEU A 44 -5.79 -3.83 -6.47
CA LEU A 44 -6.16 -4.07 -5.06
C LEU A 44 -6.60 -2.80 -4.31
N GLY A 45 -6.61 -1.63 -4.96
CA GLY A 45 -7.47 -0.50 -4.56
C GLY A 45 -7.00 0.36 -3.39
N GLY A 46 -5.85 0.09 -2.77
CA GLY A 46 -5.39 0.85 -1.61
C GLY A 46 -4.33 1.89 -1.95
N ARG A 47 -4.69 3.11 -2.39
CA ARG A 47 -3.72 4.23 -2.45
C ARG A 47 -2.95 4.37 -1.13
N ARG A 48 -3.63 4.16 0.00
CA ARG A 48 -3.04 4.19 1.35
C ARG A 48 -2.13 2.98 1.63
N PHE A 49 -2.49 1.81 1.13
CA PHE A 49 -1.71 0.58 1.26
C PHE A 49 -0.38 0.69 0.49
N PHE A 50 -0.42 1.18 -0.75
CA PHE A 50 0.78 1.42 -1.56
C PHE A 50 1.72 2.42 -0.88
N ILE A 51 1.20 3.54 -0.40
CA ILE A 51 2.01 4.56 0.31
C ILE A 51 2.68 3.97 1.55
N SER A 52 1.99 3.11 2.30
CA SER A 52 2.56 2.46 3.49
C SER A 52 3.69 1.48 3.16
N ILE A 53 3.55 0.69 2.09
CA ILE A 53 4.62 -0.21 1.60
C ILE A 53 5.84 0.60 1.17
N VAL A 54 5.65 1.63 0.35
CA VAL A 54 6.76 2.47 -0.13
C VAL A 54 7.46 3.18 1.01
N CYS A 55 6.70 3.76 1.94
CA CYS A 55 7.26 4.42 3.12
C CYS A 55 8.04 3.42 4.00
N GLY A 56 7.48 2.22 4.20
CA GLY A 56 8.15 1.14 4.92
C GLY A 56 9.44 0.67 4.25
N ALA A 57 9.44 0.51 2.92
CA ALA A 57 10.63 0.11 2.16
C ALA A 57 11.73 1.18 2.19
N LEU A 58 11.36 2.46 2.06
CA LEU A 58 12.33 3.57 2.15
C LEU A 58 12.91 3.69 3.56
N LEU A 59 12.08 3.59 4.60
CA LEU A 59 12.52 3.60 5.99
C LEU A 59 13.41 2.39 6.28
N GLY A 60 12.97 1.18 5.94
CA GLY A 60 13.72 -0.05 6.20
C GLY A 60 15.05 -0.11 5.44
N GLY A 61 15.07 0.29 4.17
CA GLY A 61 16.30 0.38 3.37
C GLY A 61 17.25 1.45 3.89
N GLY A 62 16.74 2.63 4.25
CA GLY A 62 17.53 3.71 4.82
C GLY A 62 18.13 3.36 6.18
N LEU A 63 17.34 2.77 7.08
CA LEU A 63 17.80 2.28 8.38
C LEU A 63 18.86 1.18 8.24
N ALA A 64 18.65 0.20 7.36
CA ALA A 64 19.63 -0.83 7.09
C ALA A 64 20.94 -0.23 6.53
N GLY A 65 20.85 0.70 5.59
CA GLY A 65 22.01 1.41 5.06
C GLY A 65 22.80 2.18 6.12
N LEU A 66 22.12 2.84 7.06
CA LEU A 66 22.76 3.58 8.15
C LEU A 66 23.39 2.68 9.23
N VAL A 67 22.79 1.53 9.50
CA VAL A 67 23.21 0.66 10.62
C VAL A 67 24.17 -0.45 10.18
N ALA A 68 23.92 -1.08 9.04
CA ALA A 68 24.60 -2.28 8.57
C ALA A 68 25.26 -2.11 7.18
N GLY A 69 25.25 -0.89 6.61
CA GLY A 69 25.92 -0.56 5.36
C GLY A 69 25.12 -0.88 4.10
N MET A 70 25.66 -0.47 2.95
CA MET A 70 24.95 -0.47 1.66
C MET A 70 24.47 -1.86 1.20
N GLU A 71 25.21 -2.91 1.57
CA GLU A 71 24.90 -4.30 1.19
C GLU A 71 23.61 -4.80 1.85
N SER A 72 23.22 -4.22 2.99
CA SER A 72 22.03 -4.59 3.74
C SER A 72 20.78 -3.81 3.32
N VAL A 73 20.93 -2.75 2.52
CA VAL A 73 19.83 -1.89 2.04
C VAL A 73 18.72 -2.67 1.33
N PRO A 74 19.01 -3.64 0.43
CA PRO A 74 17.96 -4.41 -0.24
C PRO A 74 17.15 -5.26 0.75
N LEU A 75 17.83 -5.86 1.74
CA LEU A 75 17.20 -6.67 2.77
C LEU A 75 16.33 -5.81 3.70
N GLY A 76 16.83 -4.64 4.07
CA GLY A 76 16.10 -3.63 4.85
C GLY A 76 14.88 -3.10 4.11
N ALA A 77 15.01 -2.81 2.81
CA ALA A 77 13.91 -2.35 1.98
C ALA A 77 12.84 -3.42 1.80
N ALA A 78 13.23 -4.68 1.61
CA ALA A 78 12.29 -5.80 1.49
C ALA A 78 11.51 -6.03 2.79
N SER A 79 12.20 -6.10 3.93
CA SER A 79 11.57 -6.29 5.24
C SER A 79 10.70 -5.10 5.65
N GLY A 80 11.20 -3.87 5.44
CA GLY A 80 10.46 -2.64 5.70
C GLY A 80 9.22 -2.50 4.82
N GLY A 81 9.31 -2.88 3.54
CA GLY A 81 8.16 -2.92 2.63
C GLY A 81 7.09 -3.92 3.07
N ALA A 82 7.49 -5.11 3.53
CA ALA A 82 6.58 -6.13 4.03
C ALA A 82 5.84 -5.67 5.31
N ILE A 83 6.58 -5.13 6.29
CA ILE A 83 6.01 -4.61 7.55
C ILE A 83 5.14 -3.37 7.27
N GLY A 84 5.61 -2.46 6.41
CA GLY A 84 4.88 -1.28 5.98
C GLY A 84 3.56 -1.64 5.30
N GLY A 85 3.54 -2.70 4.50
CA GLY A 85 2.31 -3.24 3.92
C GLY A 85 1.34 -3.73 4.98
N PHE A 86 1.80 -4.57 5.90
CA PHE A 86 0.94 -5.08 6.99
C PHE A 86 0.32 -3.95 7.84
N LEU A 87 1.11 -2.94 8.20
CA LEU A 87 0.62 -1.76 8.91
C LEU A 87 -0.38 -0.95 8.09
N GLY A 88 -0.17 -0.85 6.77
CA GLY A 88 -1.08 -0.18 5.86
C GLY A 88 -2.48 -0.81 5.85
N VAL A 89 -2.57 -2.14 5.92
CA VAL A 89 -3.87 -2.85 6.02
C VAL A 89 -4.52 -2.61 7.38
N GLN A 90 -3.76 -2.76 8.47
CA GLN A 90 -4.26 -2.55 9.84
C GLN A 90 -4.80 -1.12 10.04
N MET A 91 -4.08 -0.11 9.53
CA MET A 91 -4.53 1.29 9.56
C MET A 91 -5.78 1.52 8.70
N GLY A 92 -5.89 0.86 7.54
CA GLY A 92 -7.08 0.92 6.69
C GLY A 92 -8.33 0.46 7.43
N MET A 93 -8.26 -0.71 8.06
CA MET A 93 -9.36 -1.27 8.86
C MET A 93 -9.72 -0.37 10.05
N LEU A 94 -8.73 0.17 10.75
CA LEU A 94 -8.97 1.05 11.89
C LEU A 94 -9.67 2.36 11.49
N VAL A 95 -9.29 2.95 10.35
CA VAL A 95 -9.92 4.17 9.83
C VAL A 95 -11.36 3.93 9.37
N GLU A 96 -11.65 2.75 8.81
CA GLU A 96 -13.01 2.35 8.46
C GLU A 96 -13.89 2.22 9.71
N LEU A 97 -13.39 1.57 10.76
CA LEU A 97 -14.08 1.48 12.05
C LEU A 97 -14.33 2.87 12.65
N TRP A 98 -13.32 3.74 12.64
CA TRP A 98 -13.46 5.12 13.11
C TRP A 98 -14.51 5.93 12.34
N LYS A 99 -14.60 5.72 11.02
CA LYS A 99 -15.63 6.36 10.20
C LYS A 99 -17.02 5.84 10.54
N GLN A 100 -17.17 4.53 10.76
CA GLN A 100 -18.44 3.92 11.17
C GLN A 100 -18.88 4.41 12.55
N SER A 101 -17.97 4.51 13.52
CA SER A 101 -18.30 5.02 14.86
C SER A 101 -18.68 6.50 14.88
N ARG A 102 -18.24 7.28 13.89
CA ARG A 102 -18.61 8.70 13.74
C ARG A 102 -19.87 8.91 12.91
N GLN A 103 -20.42 7.87 12.30
CA GLN A 103 -21.69 7.94 11.58
C GLN A 103 -22.80 7.65 12.61
N PRO A 104 -23.57 8.66 13.07
CA PRO A 104 -24.66 8.42 14.00
C PRO A 104 -25.66 7.51 13.29
N GLN A 105 -26.08 6.42 13.94
CA GLN A 105 -27.31 5.74 13.54
C GLN A 105 -28.40 6.81 13.42
N PRO A 106 -29.16 6.90 12.31
CA PRO A 106 -30.36 7.72 12.32
C PRO A 106 -31.17 7.19 13.48
N ALA A 107 -31.43 8.06 14.47
CA ALA A 107 -32.20 7.74 15.65
C ALA A 107 -33.38 6.88 15.23
N GLU A 108 -33.36 5.62 15.66
CA GLU A 108 -34.53 4.77 15.64
C GLU A 108 -35.63 5.62 16.28
N SER A 109 -36.55 6.06 15.43
CA SER A 109 -37.67 6.88 15.82
C SER A 109 -38.39 6.12 16.90
N SER A 110 -38.19 6.51 18.17
CA SER A 110 -39.03 6.11 19.27
C SER A 110 -40.48 6.24 18.81
N PRO A 111 -41.25 5.15 18.74
CA PRO A 111 -42.69 5.27 18.74
C PRO A 111 -43.04 5.86 20.10
N SER A 112 -43.27 7.18 20.10
CA SER A 112 -43.75 7.90 21.26
C SER A 112 -45.03 7.22 21.73
N GLU A 113 -44.96 6.75 22.96
CA GLU A 113 -46.09 6.53 23.84
C GLU A 113 -47.09 7.70 23.67
N GLY A 114 -48.33 7.39 23.31
CA GLY A 114 -49.35 8.38 23.01
C GLY A 114 -50.69 7.79 22.55
N GLU A 115 -51.51 7.43 23.55
CA GLU A 115 -52.99 7.48 23.53
C GLU A 115 -53.82 6.42 22.78
N HIS A 116 -54.32 5.46 23.57
CA HIS A 116 -55.76 5.05 23.57
C HIS A 116 -56.62 6.30 23.80
N PRO A 117 -57.88 6.48 23.30
CA PRO A 117 -59.01 5.53 23.25
C PRO A 117 -59.80 5.62 21.90
N GLN A 118 -60.84 4.86 21.54
CA GLN A 118 -62.02 4.24 22.16
C GLN A 118 -62.39 3.01 21.33
#